data_AF-A0A2D4KBC8-F1
#
_entry.id   AF-A0A2D4KBC8-F1
#
_cell.length_a   1.000
_cell.length_b   1.000
_cell.length_c   1.000
_cell.angle_alpha   90.00
_cell.angle_beta   90.00
_cell.angle_gamma   90.00
#
_symmetry.space_group_name_H-M   'P 1'
#
loop_
_entity.id
_entity.type
_entity.pdbx_description
1 polymer ?
#
loop_
_entity_poly.entity_id
_entity_poly.type
_entity_poly.pdbx_seq_one_letter_code
_entity_poly.pdbx_strand_id
1 'polypeptide(L)'
;VSAGFPQFKKLSRTPSTEVVVLDDPEDNEIGLLQQIQPPVIMEVYSLGGVQPLSQLDSVLREFLAELNEIPLPAHWEVLPPFGSPDLRLVQRSKHSTMSAAVIHIRPGLFFHVVVQDLLVPQEHELYASHPARLTTVDEVVELICDLEAYRLCSGWSAGWRARERSETCDVLVHSGCCPQCRLNPWPSGSGTH
;
A
#
# COMPACT_ATOMS: atom_id res chain seq x y z
N VAL A 1 -37.03 46.45 23.49
CA VAL A 1 -36.98 47.18 24.77
C VAL A 1 -38.09 46.59 25.63
N SER A 2 -37.78 45.54 26.41
CA SER A 2 -37.50 45.58 27.87
C SER A 2 -38.75 46.03 28.65
N ALA A 3 -39.25 45.40 29.70
CA ALA A 3 -38.79 44.42 30.69
C ALA A 3 -40.07 43.76 31.28
N GLY A 4 -40.14 42.84 32.23
CA GLY A 4 -39.26 42.39 33.30
C GLY A 4 -40.10 41.59 34.32
N PHE A 5 -39.42 40.75 35.10
CA PHE A 5 -39.78 40.00 36.33
C PHE A 5 -40.64 40.79 37.37
N PRO A 6 -41.10 40.28 38.56
CA PRO A 6 -40.62 39.12 39.35
C PRO A 6 -41.61 38.33 40.28
N GLN A 7 -41.12 37.19 40.76
CA GLN A 7 -41.09 36.61 42.13
C GLN A 7 -42.20 36.68 43.23
N PHE A 8 -42.46 35.45 43.76
CA PHE A 8 -42.48 34.95 45.17
C PHE A 8 -43.47 35.44 46.26
N LYS A 9 -44.04 34.46 46.98
CA LYS A 9 -44.42 34.39 48.42
C LYS A 9 -45.06 33.01 48.68
N LYS A 10 -45.00 32.33 49.83
CA LYS A 10 -44.24 32.36 51.09
C LYS A 10 -44.57 31.04 51.83
N LEU A 11 -43.68 30.61 52.71
CA LEU A 11 -43.60 29.37 53.48
C LEU A 11 -44.52 29.31 54.73
N SER A 12 -45.00 28.11 55.12
CA SER A 12 -45.33 27.69 56.52
C SER A 12 -45.62 26.18 56.57
N ARG A 13 -44.80 25.31 57.19
CA ARG A 13 -44.65 24.89 58.62
C ARG A 13 -45.60 23.75 59.09
N THR A 14 -44.98 22.56 59.24
CA THR A 14 -45.19 21.26 59.97
C THR A 14 -46.31 21.07 61.03
N PRO A 15 -46.64 19.81 61.44
CA PRO A 15 -46.04 19.21 62.67
C PRO A 15 -45.89 17.66 62.78
N SER A 16 -45.04 17.24 63.75
CA SER A 16 -44.98 15.99 64.59
C SER A 16 -44.75 14.62 63.91
N THR A 17 -43.91 13.68 64.41
CA THR A 17 -43.80 13.15 65.78
C THR A 17 -42.47 12.36 65.95
N GLU A 18 -42.02 12.26 67.20
CA GLU A 18 -40.80 11.68 67.77
C GLU A 18 -40.72 10.13 67.77
N VAL A 19 -39.56 9.53 67.48
CA VAL A 19 -39.05 8.26 68.08
C VAL A 19 -37.52 8.28 68.06
N VAL A 20 -36.91 8.02 69.22
CA VAL A 20 -35.46 7.93 69.48
C VAL A 20 -35.04 6.46 69.51
N VAL A 21 -34.01 6.07 68.76
CA VAL A 21 -33.10 4.97 69.12
C VAL A 21 -31.69 5.35 68.64
N LEU A 22 -30.75 5.39 69.59
CA LEU A 22 -29.32 5.59 69.40
C LEU A 22 -28.66 4.22 69.17
N ASP A 23 -27.81 4.11 68.14
CA ASP A 23 -26.65 3.22 68.13
C ASP A 23 -25.61 3.82 67.17
N ASP A 24 -24.40 3.99 67.67
CA ASP A 24 -23.14 4.45 67.04
C ASP A 24 -22.07 3.49 67.61
N PRO A 25 -20.94 3.15 66.96
CA PRO A 25 -20.33 3.70 65.73
C PRO A 25 -19.85 2.60 64.75
N GLU A 26 -19.22 3.09 63.67
CA GLU A 26 -18.03 2.54 63.00
C GLU A 26 -18.17 2.25 61.50
N ASP A 27 -17.13 2.70 60.80
CA ASP A 27 -16.72 2.33 59.45
C ASP A 27 -17.51 2.90 58.27
N ASN A 28 -17.06 4.04 57.75
CA ASN A 28 -16.48 4.01 56.40
C ASN A 28 -15.64 5.27 56.11
N GLU A 29 -14.33 5.07 56.04
CA GLU A 29 -13.40 5.97 55.37
C GLU A 29 -13.80 6.14 53.90
N ILE A 30 -14.47 7.23 53.55
CA ILE A 30 -14.52 7.69 52.15
C ILE A 30 -13.30 8.56 51.86
N GLY A 31 -12.16 7.87 51.81
CA GLY A 31 -10.96 8.36 51.18
C GLY A 31 -11.20 8.69 49.71
N LEU A 32 -10.84 9.92 49.35
CA LEU A 32 -10.24 10.28 48.07
C LEU A 32 -10.83 9.58 46.82
N LEU A 33 -12.06 9.95 46.42
CA LEU A 33 -12.45 9.78 45.02
C LEU A 33 -11.64 10.76 44.18
N GLN A 34 -10.40 10.37 43.87
CA GLN A 34 -9.63 10.90 42.75
C GLN A 34 -10.57 10.89 41.55
N GLN A 35 -10.95 12.08 41.10
CA GLN A 35 -11.56 12.27 39.80
C GLN A 35 -10.62 11.64 38.78
N ILE A 36 -10.93 10.43 38.32
CA ILE A 36 -10.30 9.86 37.14
C ILE A 36 -10.81 10.70 35.98
N GLN A 37 -10.09 11.78 35.66
CA GLN A 37 -10.33 12.47 34.40
C GLN A 37 -10.09 11.45 33.29
N PRO A 38 -11.04 11.26 32.37
CA PRO A 38 -10.79 10.45 31.19
C PRO A 38 -9.61 11.08 30.44
N PRO A 39 -8.64 10.28 29.95
CA PRO A 39 -7.49 10.82 29.28
C PRO A 39 -7.95 11.64 28.08
N VAL A 40 -7.50 12.89 28.03
CA VAL A 40 -7.71 13.74 26.85
C VAL A 40 -6.88 13.13 25.73
N ILE A 41 -7.57 12.52 24.75
CA ILE A 41 -6.93 12.04 23.52
C ILE A 41 -6.50 13.31 22.77
N MET A 42 -5.20 13.61 22.79
CA MET A 42 -4.63 14.61 21.88
C MET A 42 -4.90 14.15 20.45
N GLU A 43 -5.36 15.08 19.61
CA GLU A 43 -5.42 14.85 18.18
C GLU A 43 -4.01 14.55 17.67
N VAL A 44 -3.76 13.29 17.32
CA VAL A 44 -2.56 12.91 16.60
C VAL A 44 -2.77 13.33 15.14
N TYR A 45 -2.22 14.48 14.77
CA TYR A 45 -2.11 14.84 13.36
C TYR A 45 -1.19 13.80 12.71
N SER A 46 -1.79 12.83 12.00
CA SER A 46 -1.03 11.97 11.10
C SER A 46 -0.36 12.87 10.08
N LEU A 47 0.97 12.94 10.13
CA LEU A 47 1.80 13.43 9.03
C LEU A 47 1.71 12.43 7.86
N GLY A 48 0.50 12.17 7.37
CA GLY A 48 0.30 11.60 6.05
C GLY A 48 0.78 12.67 5.08
N GLY A 49 1.95 12.46 4.50
CA GLY A 49 2.64 13.42 3.64
C GLY A 49 1.67 14.02 2.60
N VAL A 50 1.26 15.26 2.83
CA VAL A 50 0.51 16.00 1.83
C VAL A 50 1.52 16.41 0.76
N GLN A 51 1.42 15.73 -0.38
CA GLN A 51 2.06 15.98 -1.68
C GLN A 51 3.30 15.15 -2.03
N PRO A 52 3.15 14.41 -3.14
CA PRO A 52 3.85 14.76 -4.39
C PRO A 52 2.93 14.76 -5.63
N LEU A 53 1.60 14.70 -5.48
CA LEU A 53 0.67 14.66 -6.63
C LEU A 53 0.72 15.92 -7.50
N SER A 54 1.19 17.05 -6.95
CA SER A 54 1.46 18.28 -7.71
C SER A 54 2.64 18.18 -8.68
N GLN A 55 3.50 17.18 -8.53
CA GLN A 55 4.62 16.92 -9.46
C GLN A 55 4.18 16.07 -10.66
N LEU A 56 3.05 15.40 -10.54
CA LEU A 56 2.43 14.62 -11.60
C LEU A 56 1.79 15.57 -12.61
N ASP A 57 1.94 15.27 -13.91
CA ASP A 57 1.22 16.03 -14.92
C ASP A 57 -0.29 15.80 -14.79
N SER A 58 -1.10 16.70 -15.36
CA SER A 58 -2.56 16.65 -15.20
C SER A 58 -3.16 15.34 -15.70
N VAL A 59 -2.63 14.78 -16.79
CA VAL A 59 -3.13 13.54 -17.39
C VAL A 59 -2.86 12.37 -16.45
N LEU A 60 -1.63 12.26 -15.95
CA LEU A 60 -1.27 11.16 -15.06
C LEU A 60 -1.96 11.26 -13.69
N ARG A 61 -2.32 12.48 -13.24
CA ARG A 61 -3.12 12.69 -12.03
C ARG A 61 -4.59 12.29 -12.21
N GLU A 62 -5.19 12.61 -13.36
CA GLU A 62 -6.54 12.15 -13.70
C GLU A 62 -6.56 10.62 -13.81
N PHE A 63 -5.58 10.06 -14.50
CA PHE A 63 -5.42 8.61 -14.63
C PHE A 63 -5.23 7.90 -13.28
N LEU A 64 -4.46 8.49 -12.37
CA LEU A 64 -4.32 8.00 -11.00
C LEU A 64 -5.67 7.98 -10.25
N ALA A 65 -6.49 9.02 -10.42
CA ALA A 65 -7.80 9.06 -9.80
C ALA A 65 -8.65 7.88 -10.30
N GLU A 66 -8.70 7.65 -11.61
CA GLU A 66 -9.41 6.52 -12.21
C GLU A 66 -8.89 5.16 -11.72
N LEU A 67 -7.57 4.98 -11.66
CA LEU A 67 -6.97 3.74 -11.17
C LEU A 67 -7.32 3.44 -9.71
N ASN A 68 -7.51 4.46 -8.87
CA ASN A 68 -7.84 4.29 -7.47
C ASN A 68 -9.32 3.97 -7.21
N GLU A 69 -10.21 4.17 -8.20
CA GLU A 69 -11.64 3.85 -8.07
C GLU A 69 -11.91 2.34 -8.11
N ILE A 70 -10.97 1.54 -8.61
CA ILE A 70 -11.12 0.09 -8.70
C ILE A 70 -9.94 -0.66 -8.05
N PRO A 71 -10.19 -1.84 -7.45
CA PRO A 71 -9.11 -2.70 -7.00
C PRO A 71 -8.37 -3.30 -8.21
N LEU A 72 -7.05 -3.15 -8.24
CA LEU A 72 -6.21 -3.79 -9.25
C LEU A 72 -6.12 -5.31 -9.03
N PRO A 73 -5.97 -6.10 -10.10
CA PRO A 73 -5.83 -7.54 -9.99
C PRO A 73 -4.56 -7.95 -9.24
N ALA A 74 -4.53 -9.21 -8.81
CA ALA A 74 -3.36 -9.87 -8.21
C ALA A 74 -2.69 -9.17 -7.01
N HIS A 75 -3.35 -8.24 -6.31
CA HIS A 75 -2.81 -7.43 -5.20
C HIS A 75 -1.80 -6.36 -5.63
N TRP A 76 -1.93 -5.86 -6.86
CA TRP A 76 -1.19 -4.67 -7.27
C TRP A 76 -1.73 -3.43 -6.57
N GLU A 77 -0.83 -2.52 -6.24
CA GLU A 77 -1.14 -1.26 -5.57
C GLU A 77 -0.45 -0.12 -6.31
N VAL A 78 -1.17 1.00 -6.47
CA VAL A 78 -0.58 2.22 -7.00
C VAL A 78 0.10 2.98 -5.87
N LEU A 79 1.39 3.24 -6.01
CA LEU A 79 2.13 4.09 -5.09
C LEU A 79 2.26 5.51 -5.64
N PRO A 80 2.17 6.52 -4.76
CA PRO A 80 2.43 7.88 -5.15
C PRO A 80 3.89 8.08 -5.63
N PRO A 81 4.11 9.09 -6.48
CA PRO A 81 5.44 9.45 -6.97
C PRO A 81 6.37 9.80 -5.80
N PHE A 82 7.40 9.00 -5.51
CA PHE A 82 8.37 9.34 -4.44
C PHE A 82 9.62 9.94 -5.06
N GLY A 83 9.61 11.27 -5.26
CA GLY A 83 10.74 11.99 -5.86
C GLY A 83 10.96 11.69 -7.36
N SER A 84 10.02 10.97 -8.00
CA SER A 84 10.00 10.69 -9.44
C SER A 84 8.72 11.27 -10.06
N PRO A 85 8.75 11.76 -11.31
CA PRO A 85 7.53 12.17 -12.01
C PRO A 85 6.67 10.99 -12.49
N ASP A 86 7.10 9.75 -12.22
CA ASP A 86 6.44 8.53 -12.64
C ASP A 86 5.47 8.02 -11.58
N LEU A 87 4.31 7.56 -12.04
CA LEU A 87 3.44 6.70 -11.25
C LEU A 87 4.04 5.30 -11.16
N ARG A 88 3.93 4.65 -10.01
CA ARG A 88 4.43 3.29 -9.81
C ARG A 88 3.32 2.36 -9.37
N LEU A 89 3.23 1.21 -10.02
CA LEU A 89 2.42 0.10 -9.54
C LEU A 89 3.38 -0.95 -8.98
N VAL A 90 3.06 -1.47 -7.80
CA VAL A 90 3.86 -2.48 -7.11
C VAL A 90 3.01 -3.68 -6.75
N GLN A 91 3.62 -4.86 -6.79
CA GLN A 91 2.98 -6.09 -6.34
C GLN A 91 3.12 -6.24 -4.82
N ARG A 92 2.01 -6.27 -4.09
CA ARG A 92 1.99 -6.39 -2.62
C ARG A 92 2.10 -7.81 -2.12
N SER A 93 1.75 -8.79 -2.95
CA SER A 93 1.83 -10.19 -2.59
C SER A 93 3.26 -10.72 -2.70
N LYS A 94 3.85 -11.13 -1.57
CA LYS A 94 5.16 -11.81 -1.54
C LYS A 94 5.17 -13.18 -2.23
N HIS A 95 3.97 -13.75 -2.48
CA HIS A 95 3.82 -15.05 -3.12
C HIS A 95 3.68 -14.95 -4.65
N SER A 96 3.50 -13.75 -5.19
CA SER A 96 3.50 -13.54 -6.64
C SER A 96 4.91 -13.73 -7.21
N THR A 97 4.98 -14.31 -8.41
CA THR A 97 6.21 -14.37 -9.23
C THR A 97 6.73 -12.98 -9.60
N MET A 98 5.86 -11.97 -9.56
CA MET A 98 6.11 -10.56 -9.82
C MET A 98 6.24 -9.72 -8.55
N SER A 99 6.46 -10.34 -7.39
CA SER A 99 6.63 -9.63 -6.10
C SER A 99 7.77 -8.59 -6.07
N ALA A 100 8.75 -8.71 -6.97
CA ALA A 100 9.85 -7.75 -7.13
C ALA A 100 9.68 -6.86 -8.37
N ALA A 101 8.51 -6.88 -9.01
CA ALA A 101 8.21 -6.09 -10.19
C ALA A 101 7.63 -4.72 -9.81
N VAL A 102 8.00 -3.72 -10.59
CA VAL A 102 7.46 -2.36 -10.54
C VAL A 102 7.12 -1.95 -11.96
N ILE A 103 5.86 -1.55 -12.18
CA ILE A 103 5.44 -0.92 -13.43
C ILE A 103 5.54 0.58 -13.23
N HIS A 104 6.34 1.23 -14.06
CA HIS A 104 6.48 2.68 -14.07
C HIS A 104 5.67 3.27 -15.20
N ILE A 105 4.74 4.17 -14.89
CA ILE A 105 3.98 4.93 -15.89
C ILE A 105 4.48 6.37 -15.85
N ARG A 106 5.15 6.75 -16.93
CA ARG A 106 5.78 8.07 -17.11
C ARG A 106 4.76 9.11 -17.58
N PRO A 107 5.10 10.41 -17.49
CA PRO A 107 4.32 11.46 -18.12
C PRO A 107 4.05 11.15 -19.60
N GLY A 108 2.81 11.37 -20.04
CA GLY A 108 2.34 10.95 -21.37
C GLY A 108 1.84 9.50 -21.46
N LEU A 109 1.78 8.79 -20.31
CA LEU A 109 1.23 7.43 -20.14
C LEU A 109 2.06 6.30 -20.77
N PHE A 110 3.32 6.56 -21.09
CA PHE A 110 4.25 5.51 -21.51
C PHE A 110 4.67 4.68 -20.30
N PHE A 111 4.77 3.37 -20.48
CA PHE A 111 5.15 2.48 -19.39
C PHE A 111 6.47 1.75 -19.64
N HIS A 112 7.11 1.33 -18.56
CA HIS A 112 8.18 0.33 -18.58
C HIS A 112 8.11 -0.51 -17.31
N VAL A 113 8.63 -1.72 -17.39
CA VAL A 113 8.62 -2.69 -16.29
C VAL A 113 10.05 -2.92 -15.83
N VAL A 114 10.23 -2.87 -14.51
CA VAL A 114 11.48 -3.20 -13.84
C VAL A 114 11.22 -4.37 -12.91
N VAL A 115 12.05 -5.41 -12.95
CA VAL A 115 11.93 -6.58 -12.06
C VAL A 115 13.26 -6.85 -11.40
N GLN A 116 13.30 -6.74 -10.06
CA GLN A 116 14.55 -6.88 -9.29
C GLN A 116 15.68 -5.96 -9.84
N ASP A 117 15.35 -4.68 -10.05
CA ASP A 117 16.25 -3.65 -10.61
C ASP A 117 16.73 -3.90 -12.05
N LEU A 118 16.16 -4.88 -12.76
CA LEU A 118 16.42 -5.14 -14.17
C LEU A 118 15.29 -4.58 -15.03
N LEU A 119 15.64 -3.68 -15.96
CA LEU A 119 14.71 -3.17 -16.95
C LEU A 119 14.35 -4.27 -17.95
N VAL A 120 13.05 -4.49 -18.16
CA VAL A 120 12.59 -5.41 -19.21
C VAL A 120 12.82 -4.75 -20.58
N PRO A 121 13.54 -5.40 -21.52
CA PRO A 121 13.83 -4.85 -22.85
C PRO A 121 12.56 -4.51 -23.63
N GLN A 122 12.57 -3.41 -24.38
CA GLN A 122 11.39 -2.94 -25.13
C GLN A 122 10.99 -3.92 -26.25
N GLU A 123 11.89 -4.79 -26.67
CA GLU A 123 11.69 -5.84 -27.66
C GLU A 123 10.98 -7.09 -27.07
N HIS A 124 10.78 -7.14 -25.75
CA HIS A 124 10.12 -8.26 -25.08
C HIS A 124 8.63 -8.36 -25.50
N GLU A 125 8.11 -9.59 -25.62
CA GLU A 125 6.75 -9.83 -26.13
C GLU A 125 5.65 -9.14 -25.31
N LEU A 126 5.88 -8.97 -23.99
CA LEU A 126 5.03 -8.16 -23.12
C LEU A 126 4.68 -6.81 -23.76
N TYR A 127 5.68 -6.07 -24.28
CA TYR A 127 5.42 -4.76 -24.89
C TYR A 127 4.81 -4.87 -26.29
N ALA A 128 5.00 -5.98 -27.00
CA ALA A 128 4.39 -6.21 -28.30
C ALA A 128 2.88 -6.51 -28.19
N SER A 129 2.45 -7.06 -27.06
CA SER A 129 1.04 -7.41 -26.79
C SER A 129 0.21 -6.24 -26.24
N HIS A 130 0.83 -5.13 -25.84
CA HIS A 130 0.15 -3.99 -25.23
C HIS A 130 0.40 -2.69 -26.01
N PRO A 131 -0.52 -1.71 -25.92
CA PRO A 131 -0.30 -0.39 -26.50
C PRO A 131 0.90 0.29 -25.82
N ALA A 132 1.69 1.05 -26.58
CA ALA A 132 2.84 1.78 -26.03
C ALA A 132 2.48 2.79 -24.93
N ARG A 133 1.20 3.19 -24.84
CA ARG A 133 0.65 4.13 -23.86
C ARG A 133 -0.56 3.49 -23.19
N LEU A 134 -0.58 3.47 -21.86
CA LEU A 134 -1.70 2.96 -21.05
C LEU A 134 -2.68 4.11 -20.81
N THR A 135 -3.61 4.29 -21.73
CA THR A 135 -4.60 5.36 -21.72
C THR A 135 -5.85 5.04 -20.91
N THR A 136 -6.10 3.77 -20.63
CA THR A 136 -7.27 3.30 -19.88
C THR A 136 -6.87 2.38 -18.74
N VAL A 137 -7.73 2.28 -17.74
CA VAL A 137 -7.53 1.37 -16.61
C VAL A 137 -7.58 -0.09 -17.06
N ASP A 138 -8.38 -0.41 -18.06
CA ASP A 138 -8.48 -1.77 -18.63
C ASP A 138 -7.14 -2.24 -19.21
N GLU A 139 -6.44 -1.39 -19.96
CA GLU A 139 -5.09 -1.68 -20.47
C GLU A 139 -4.07 -1.96 -19.34
N VAL A 140 -4.21 -1.29 -18.18
CA VAL A 140 -3.38 -1.57 -17.00
C VAL A 140 -3.73 -2.92 -16.38
N VAL A 141 -5.02 -3.24 -16.29
CA VAL A 141 -5.50 -4.52 -15.77
C VAL A 141 -5.03 -5.68 -16.65
N GLU A 142 -5.13 -5.54 -17.98
CA GLU A 142 -4.61 -6.52 -18.94
C GLU A 142 -3.09 -6.69 -18.79
N LEU A 143 -2.33 -5.60 -18.75
CA LEU A 143 -0.88 -5.64 -18.53
C LEU A 143 -0.51 -6.38 -17.25
N ILE A 144 -1.21 -6.13 -16.15
CA ILE A 144 -0.96 -6.82 -14.88
C ILE A 144 -1.25 -8.32 -15.02
N CYS A 145 -2.39 -8.68 -15.63
CA CYS A 145 -2.77 -10.07 -15.81
C CYS A 145 -1.72 -10.84 -16.63
N ASP A 146 -1.26 -10.25 -17.73
CA ASP A 146 -0.23 -10.85 -18.57
C ASP A 146 1.12 -10.91 -17.85
N LEU A 147 1.50 -9.84 -17.14
CA LEU A 147 2.75 -9.80 -16.37
C LEU A 147 2.82 -10.90 -15.30
N GLU A 148 1.71 -11.23 -14.64
CA GLU A 148 1.63 -12.33 -13.66
C GLU A 148 1.83 -13.72 -14.28
N ALA A 149 1.67 -13.89 -15.59
CA ALA A 149 2.00 -15.14 -16.28
C ALA A 149 3.51 -15.35 -16.42
N TYR A 150 4.31 -14.29 -16.25
CA TYR A 150 5.76 -14.35 -16.31
C TYR A 150 6.40 -14.59 -14.95
N ARG A 151 7.69 -14.87 -15.00
CA ARG A 151 8.61 -14.89 -13.88
C ARG A 151 9.97 -14.38 -14.31
N LEU A 152 10.78 -14.00 -13.34
CA LEU A 152 12.18 -13.69 -13.58
C LEU A 152 12.92 -14.95 -14.06
N CYS A 153 13.71 -14.83 -15.14
CA CYS A 153 14.52 -15.96 -15.61
C CYS A 153 15.54 -16.38 -14.55
N SER A 154 15.62 -17.70 -14.32
CA SER A 154 16.44 -18.30 -13.26
C SER A 154 17.96 -18.22 -13.47
N GLY A 155 18.42 -17.65 -14.59
CA GLY A 155 19.83 -17.61 -14.96
C GLY A 155 20.37 -18.97 -15.43
N TRP A 156 21.69 -19.13 -15.41
CA TRP A 156 22.37 -20.37 -15.77
C TRP A 156 22.00 -21.50 -14.80
N SER A 157 21.68 -22.66 -15.35
CA SER A 157 21.16 -23.81 -14.60
C SER A 157 22.23 -24.53 -13.75
N ALA A 158 23.51 -24.44 -14.13
CA ALA A 158 24.60 -25.18 -13.49
C ALA A 158 25.95 -24.45 -13.67
N GLY A 159 26.93 -24.83 -12.83
CA GLY A 159 28.28 -24.27 -12.83
C GLY A 159 28.53 -23.31 -11.66
N TRP A 160 29.74 -22.76 -11.58
CA TRP A 160 30.13 -21.83 -10.51
C TRP A 160 29.37 -20.49 -10.56
N ARG A 161 28.80 -20.16 -11.73
CA ARG A 161 27.91 -19.00 -11.93
C ARG A 161 26.43 -19.39 -11.95
N ALA A 162 26.05 -20.52 -11.35
CA ALA A 162 24.64 -20.91 -11.30
C ALA A 162 23.77 -19.77 -10.72
N ARG A 163 22.61 -19.53 -11.34
CA ARG A 163 21.70 -18.40 -11.09
C ARG A 163 22.18 -17.01 -11.54
N GLU A 164 23.43 -16.87 -11.97
CA GLU A 164 23.82 -15.66 -12.70
C GLU A 164 23.19 -15.66 -14.09
N ARG A 165 23.02 -14.47 -14.64
CA ARG A 165 22.31 -14.25 -15.90
C ARG A 165 23.31 -13.91 -17.00
N SER A 166 23.03 -14.38 -18.21
CA SER A 166 23.71 -13.87 -19.40
C SER A 166 23.51 -12.36 -19.52
N GLU A 167 24.49 -11.65 -20.10
CA GLU A 167 24.37 -10.24 -20.45
C GLU A 167 23.19 -9.97 -21.41
N THR A 168 22.85 -10.97 -22.23
CA THR A 168 21.76 -10.93 -23.21
C THR A 168 20.46 -11.57 -22.71
N CYS A 169 20.28 -11.68 -21.40
CA CYS A 169 19.15 -12.40 -20.82
C CYS A 169 17.82 -11.65 -20.97
N ASP A 170 16.78 -12.33 -21.45
CA ASP A 170 15.43 -11.80 -21.71
C ASP A 170 14.68 -11.19 -20.50
N VAL A 171 15.27 -11.13 -19.30
CA VAL A 171 14.66 -10.64 -18.04
C VAL A 171 13.47 -11.50 -17.57
N LEU A 172 12.36 -11.45 -18.31
CA LEU A 172 11.12 -12.17 -18.07
C LEU A 172 11.02 -13.41 -18.96
N VAL A 173 10.45 -14.47 -18.40
CA VAL A 173 10.14 -15.73 -19.10
C VAL A 173 8.88 -16.34 -18.52
N HIS A 174 8.16 -17.16 -19.29
CA HIS A 174 7.02 -17.93 -18.78
C HIS A 174 7.45 -19.00 -17.75
N SER A 175 8.60 -19.65 -17.98
CA SER A 175 9.11 -20.67 -17.07
C SER A 175 10.61 -20.91 -17.22
N GLY A 176 11.26 -21.29 -16.09
CA GLY A 176 12.66 -21.69 -16.05
C GLY A 176 13.64 -20.56 -16.44
N CYS A 177 14.48 -20.84 -17.43
CA CYS A 177 15.47 -19.91 -17.97
C CYS A 177 15.27 -19.64 -19.47
N CYS A 178 15.67 -18.44 -19.90
CA CYS A 178 15.62 -18.01 -21.30
C CYS A 178 16.65 -18.77 -22.16
N PRO A 179 16.52 -18.77 -23.50
CA PRO A 179 17.47 -19.43 -24.39
C PRO A 179 18.92 -19.02 -24.17
N GLN A 180 19.19 -17.73 -23.92
CA GLN A 180 20.54 -17.23 -23.66
C GLN A 180 21.14 -17.78 -22.37
N CYS A 181 20.34 -17.99 -21.32
CA CYS A 181 20.80 -18.61 -20.08
C CYS A 181 20.78 -20.15 -20.12
N ARG A 182 20.17 -20.76 -21.13
CA ARG A 182 20.27 -22.21 -21.39
C ARG A 182 21.59 -22.58 -22.03
N LEU A 183 22.18 -21.67 -22.80
CA LEU A 183 23.53 -21.77 -23.33
C LEU A 183 24.52 -21.62 -22.15
N ASN A 184 24.63 -22.67 -21.33
CA ASN A 184 25.61 -22.72 -20.26
C ASN A 184 27.01 -22.49 -20.88
N PRO A 185 27.77 -21.47 -20.47
CA PRO A 185 29.08 -21.18 -21.07
C PRO A 185 30.13 -22.27 -20.78
N TRP A 186 29.82 -23.25 -19.91
CA TRP A 186 30.72 -24.34 -19.60
C TRP A 186 30.46 -25.55 -20.48
N PRO A 187 31.47 -26.10 -21.18
CA PRO A 187 31.33 -27.44 -21.70
C PRO A 187 31.19 -28.33 -20.47
N SER A 188 30.07 -29.04 -20.37
CA SER A 188 30.02 -30.27 -19.58
C SER A 188 31.28 -31.03 -19.95
N GLY A 189 32.23 -31.14 -19.01
CA GLY A 189 33.44 -31.90 -19.23
C GLY A 189 33.00 -33.28 -19.70
N SER A 190 33.15 -33.54 -20.99
CA SER A 190 32.99 -34.84 -21.57
C SER A 190 34.01 -35.70 -20.86
N GLY A 191 33.55 -36.52 -19.93
CA GLY A 191 34.31 -37.62 -19.38
C GLY A 191 34.63 -38.57 -20.51
N THR A 192 35.72 -38.28 -21.23
CA THR A 192 36.40 -39.26 -22.05
C THR A 192 37.35 -40.01 -21.13
N HIS A 193 36.87 -41.18 -20.70
CA HIS A 193 37.57 -42.45 -20.52
C HIS A 193 39.03 -42.45 -20.05
#